data_AF-A0A6I9PED3-F1
#
_entry.id   AF-A0A6I9PED3-F1
#
_cell.length_a   1.000
_cell.length_b   1.000
_cell.length_c   1.000
_cell.angle_alpha   90.00
_cell.angle_beta   90.00
_cell.angle_gamma   90.00
#
_symmetry.space_group_name_H-M   'P 1'
#
loop_
_entity.id
_entity.type
_entity.pdbx_description
1 polymer ?
#
loop_
_entity_poly.entity_id
_entity_poly.type
_entity_poly.pdbx_seq_one_letter_code
_entity_poly.pdbx_strand_id
1 'polypeptide(L)'
;MKCLSERELQFLREYCTVMHPLTVALDILQGEENCYYGTLLPALETLMSKTLEKKNGLQILVGLPDAIVQSIKTRFTTVLASEDAILAAVTLPKFKLRWLRDQERKDQAKASLLAECRKRILEQEQQPGTSAPNPTPQHSAGSAKEAEFFSFSEDEESSAETEVADYLKSGATGLESLNQFPLIKKISLRYNAATPSSAPVERLFSLGSLILSPKRNRLSDQKFERLLLLRYNHWLER
;
A
#
# COMPACT_ATOMS: atom_id res chain seq x y z
N MET A 1 41.05 27.45 5.39
CA MET A 1 39.72 26.95 4.97
C MET A 1 38.77 28.13 4.92
N LYS A 2 38.02 28.35 3.83
CA LYS A 2 36.94 29.33 3.83
C LYS A 2 35.77 28.73 4.61
N CYS A 3 35.31 29.43 5.66
CA CYS A 3 34.13 29.04 6.42
C CYS A 3 32.86 29.40 5.65
N LEU A 4 31.77 28.65 5.87
CA LEU A 4 30.45 28.96 5.30
C LEU A 4 29.96 30.29 5.89
N SER A 5 29.39 31.14 5.03
CA SER A 5 28.69 32.35 5.46
C SER A 5 27.38 32.02 6.16
N GLU A 6 26.86 32.96 6.97
CA GLU A 6 25.56 32.79 7.64
C GLU A 6 24.43 32.53 6.63
N ARG A 7 24.50 33.16 5.44
CA ARG A 7 23.53 32.96 4.36
C ARG A 7 23.61 31.53 3.79
N GLU A 8 24.80 30.99 3.62
CA GLU A 8 24.99 29.61 3.15
C GLU A 8 24.53 28.60 4.21
N LEU A 9 24.80 28.87 5.49
CA LEU A 9 24.29 28.04 6.60
C LEU A 9 22.75 28.06 6.65
N GLN A 10 22.14 29.24 6.50
CA GLN A 10 20.68 29.37 6.43
C GLN A 10 20.10 28.63 5.21
N PHE A 11 20.74 28.73 4.05
CA PHE A 11 20.36 27.97 2.86
C PHE A 11 20.34 26.46 3.14
N LEU A 12 21.39 25.92 3.76
CA LEU A 12 21.48 24.49 4.08
C LEU A 12 20.40 24.06 5.07
N ARG A 13 20.11 24.88 6.09
CA ARG A 13 19.02 24.60 7.05
C ARG A 13 17.65 24.55 6.37
N GLU A 14 17.37 25.52 5.50
CA GLU A 14 16.14 25.54 4.71
C GLU A 14 16.06 24.34 3.77
N TYR A 15 17.16 23.98 3.11
CA TYR A 15 17.22 22.83 2.22
C TYR A 15 16.87 21.55 2.97
N CYS A 16 17.52 21.28 4.11
CA CYS A 16 17.22 20.12 4.94
C CYS A 16 15.74 20.11 5.39
N THR A 17 15.19 21.27 5.75
CA THR A 17 13.79 21.40 6.19
C THR A 17 12.81 21.05 5.08
N VAL A 18 13.06 21.54 3.85
CA VAL A 18 12.20 21.30 2.69
C VAL A 18 12.34 19.88 2.17
N MET A 19 13.53 19.29 2.24
CA MET A 19 13.80 17.93 1.75
C MET A 19 13.39 16.84 2.75
N HIS A 20 13.25 17.14 4.04
CA HIS A 20 12.92 16.14 5.05
C HIS A 20 11.62 15.34 4.78
N PRO A 21 10.50 15.94 4.34
CA PRO A 21 9.31 15.16 3.95
C PRO A 21 9.60 14.13 2.85
N LEU A 22 10.47 14.48 1.90
CA LEU A 22 10.86 13.58 0.81
C LEU A 22 11.67 12.39 1.34
N THR A 23 12.60 12.62 2.28
CA THR A 23 13.37 11.51 2.87
C THR A 23 12.45 10.54 3.62
N VAL A 24 11.49 11.06 4.39
CA VAL A 24 10.50 10.22 5.09
C VAL A 24 9.63 9.43 4.10
N ALA A 25 9.20 10.05 3.00
CA ALA A 25 8.42 9.34 1.98
C ALA A 25 9.24 8.24 1.30
N LEU A 26 10.53 8.47 1.04
CA LEU A 26 11.44 7.46 0.52
C LEU A 26 11.59 6.30 1.51
N ASP A 27 11.84 6.58 2.79
CA ASP A 27 11.97 5.53 3.81
C ASP A 27 10.71 4.64 3.89
N ILE A 28 9.52 5.24 3.78
CA ILE A 28 8.24 4.51 3.77
C ILE A 28 8.11 3.63 2.52
N LEU A 29 8.37 4.18 1.33
CA LEU A 29 8.15 3.48 0.06
C LEU A 29 9.26 2.46 -0.24
N GLN A 30 10.42 2.65 0.35
CA GLN A 30 11.56 1.75 0.24
C GLN A 30 11.61 0.76 1.38
N GLY A 31 10.66 0.71 2.32
CA GLY A 31 10.69 -0.31 3.37
C GLY A 31 10.71 -1.75 2.84
N GLU A 32 10.85 -2.71 3.74
CA GLU A 32 10.66 -4.15 3.43
C GLU A 32 9.33 -4.65 3.99
N GLU A 33 8.92 -4.11 5.12
CA GLU A 33 7.62 -4.41 5.74
C GLU A 33 6.53 -3.49 5.21
N ASN A 34 5.33 -4.04 5.00
CA ASN A 34 4.13 -3.27 4.64
C ASN A 34 4.28 -2.39 3.38
N CYS A 35 5.18 -2.78 2.47
CA CYS A 35 5.47 -2.06 1.22
C CYS A 35 4.54 -2.49 0.09
N TYR A 36 3.25 -2.35 0.36
CA TYR A 36 2.19 -2.56 -0.61
C TYR A 36 2.14 -1.41 -1.63
N TYR A 37 1.79 -1.72 -2.88
CA TYR A 37 1.62 -0.70 -3.91
C TYR A 37 0.68 0.44 -3.48
N GLY A 38 -0.39 0.12 -2.75
CA GLY A 38 -1.37 1.08 -2.23
C GLY A 38 -0.82 2.09 -1.22
N THR A 39 0.42 1.94 -0.76
CA THR A 39 1.11 2.96 0.05
C THR A 39 1.57 4.14 -0.80
N LEU A 40 1.73 3.97 -2.13
CA LEU A 40 2.29 4.96 -3.03
C LEU A 40 1.47 6.25 -3.09
N LEU A 41 0.17 6.18 -3.39
CA LEU A 41 -0.69 7.37 -3.49
C LEU A 41 -0.80 8.15 -2.17
N PRO A 42 -1.11 7.51 -1.02
CA PRO A 42 -1.11 8.19 0.28
C PRO A 42 0.22 8.87 0.60
N ALA A 43 1.36 8.23 0.27
CA ALA A 43 2.68 8.80 0.48
C ALA A 43 2.92 10.04 -0.40
N LEU A 44 2.58 9.99 -1.68
CA LEU A 44 2.72 11.12 -2.61
C LEU A 44 1.83 12.31 -2.22
N GLU A 45 0.57 12.08 -1.88
CA GLU A 45 -0.36 13.14 -1.44
C GLU A 45 0.11 13.79 -0.14
N THR A 46 0.55 12.97 0.82
CA THR A 46 1.08 13.47 2.10
C THR A 46 2.38 14.21 1.91
N LEU A 47 3.27 13.73 1.04
CA LEU A 47 4.53 14.37 0.68
C LEU A 47 4.30 15.75 0.08
N MET A 48 3.45 15.86 -0.96
CA MET A 48 3.15 17.14 -1.59
C MET A 48 2.59 18.14 -0.59
N SER A 49 1.64 17.70 0.23
CA SER A 49 1.04 18.52 1.27
C SER A 49 2.04 19.02 2.31
N LYS A 50 2.82 18.12 2.90
CA LYS A 50 3.84 18.45 3.92
C LYS A 50 4.96 19.29 3.37
N THR A 51 5.29 19.15 2.08
CA THR A 51 6.29 19.97 1.39
C THR A 51 5.80 21.41 1.29
N LEU A 52 4.56 21.63 0.86
CA LEU A 52 3.97 22.98 0.76
C LEU A 52 3.81 23.66 2.12
N GLU A 53 3.52 22.90 3.19
CA GLU A 53 3.47 23.42 4.55
C GLU A 53 4.80 24.07 5.00
N LYS A 54 5.94 23.68 4.41
CA LYS A 54 7.25 24.28 4.73
C LYS A 54 7.45 25.67 4.12
N LYS A 55 6.64 26.07 3.14
CA LYS A 55 6.83 27.32 2.38
C LYS A 55 6.82 28.57 3.25
N ASN A 56 5.96 28.62 4.26
CA ASN A 56 5.76 29.82 5.10
C ASN A 56 6.96 30.16 6.00
N GLY A 57 7.91 29.23 6.18
CA GLY A 57 9.09 29.43 7.04
C GLY A 57 10.39 29.73 6.28
N LEU A 58 10.34 29.90 4.96
CA LEU A 58 11.53 30.02 4.12
C LEU A 58 11.84 31.48 3.78
N GLN A 59 13.12 31.83 3.76
CA GLN A 59 13.60 33.15 3.35
C GLN A 59 14.39 33.07 2.04
N ILE A 60 15.07 31.95 1.79
CA ILE A 60 15.96 31.76 0.64
C ILE A 60 15.33 30.81 -0.38
N LEU A 61 14.80 29.67 0.08
CA LEU A 61 14.32 28.58 -0.78
C LEU A 61 12.81 28.58 -1.03
N VAL A 62 12.18 29.76 -1.07
CA VAL A 62 10.72 29.92 -1.14
C VAL A 62 10.07 29.18 -2.33
N GLY A 63 10.77 29.07 -3.47
CA GLY A 63 10.28 28.36 -4.66
C GLY A 63 10.55 26.85 -4.68
N LEU A 64 11.40 26.33 -3.80
CA LEU A 64 11.77 24.91 -3.81
C LEU A 64 10.58 23.97 -3.49
N PRO A 65 9.71 24.27 -2.50
CA PRO A 65 8.53 23.45 -2.25
C PRO A 65 7.62 23.29 -3.49
N ASP A 66 7.35 24.39 -4.19
CA ASP A 66 6.51 24.36 -5.39
C ASP A 66 7.18 23.54 -6.51
N ALA A 67 8.50 23.71 -6.72
CA ALA A 67 9.26 22.95 -7.70
C ALA A 67 9.23 21.43 -7.42
N ILE A 68 9.33 21.03 -6.15
CA ILE A 68 9.22 19.62 -5.74
C ILE A 68 7.82 19.08 -6.05
N VAL A 69 6.77 19.80 -5.64
CA VAL A 69 5.38 19.37 -5.89
C VAL A 69 5.08 19.27 -7.38
N GLN A 70 5.51 20.25 -8.18
CA GLN A 70 5.34 20.20 -9.64
C GLN A 70 6.10 19.01 -10.25
N SER A 71 7.31 18.74 -9.77
CA SER A 71 8.10 17.58 -10.22
C SER A 71 7.42 16.26 -9.89
N ILE A 72 6.84 16.13 -8.69
CA ILE A 72 6.08 14.94 -8.28
C ILE A 72 4.86 14.78 -9.17
N LYS A 73 4.03 15.81 -9.32
CA LYS A 73 2.83 15.76 -10.17
C LYS A 73 3.18 15.33 -11.59
N THR A 74 4.22 15.94 -12.17
CA THR A 74 4.66 15.64 -13.54
C THR A 74 5.10 14.18 -13.66
N ARG A 75 6.01 13.72 -12.80
CA ARG A 75 6.59 12.37 -12.89
C ARG A 75 5.60 11.27 -12.55
N PHE A 76 4.65 11.54 -11.66
CA PHE A 76 3.66 10.57 -11.20
C PHE A 76 2.26 10.81 -11.79
N THR A 77 2.14 11.59 -12.87
CA THR A 77 0.84 11.93 -13.50
C THR A 77 -0.01 10.69 -13.76
N THR A 78 0.59 9.64 -14.32
CA THR A 78 -0.08 8.38 -14.64
C THR A 78 -0.54 7.62 -13.40
N VAL A 79 0.28 7.60 -12.35
CA VAL A 79 -0.04 6.94 -11.08
C VAL A 79 -1.15 7.71 -10.34
N LEU A 80 -1.05 9.04 -10.30
CA LEU A 80 -2.04 9.91 -9.66
C LEU A 80 -3.43 9.80 -10.30
N ALA A 81 -3.50 9.46 -11.58
CA ALA A 81 -4.74 9.24 -12.32
C ALA A 81 -5.16 7.76 -12.42
N SER A 82 -4.40 6.84 -11.83
CA SER A 82 -4.63 5.40 -11.97
C SER A 82 -5.73 4.91 -11.01
N GLU A 83 -6.78 4.32 -11.58
CA GLU A 83 -7.83 3.66 -10.80
C GLU A 83 -7.29 2.47 -10.00
N ASP A 84 -6.39 1.68 -10.59
CA ASP A 84 -5.71 0.57 -9.90
C ASP A 84 -4.94 1.04 -8.67
N ALA A 85 -4.25 2.18 -8.76
CA ALA A 85 -3.53 2.75 -7.61
C ALA A 85 -4.49 3.27 -6.52
N ILE A 86 -5.65 3.80 -6.91
CA ILE A 86 -6.72 4.20 -5.97
C ILE A 86 -7.28 2.96 -5.27
N LEU A 87 -7.63 1.91 -6.00
CA LEU A 87 -8.12 0.65 -5.45
C LEU A 87 -7.10 0.01 -4.51
N ALA A 88 -5.81 0.01 -4.89
CA ALA A 88 -4.73 -0.46 -4.04
C ALA A 88 -4.71 0.30 -2.70
N ALA A 89 -4.76 1.63 -2.75
CA ALA A 89 -4.68 2.48 -1.55
C ALA A 89 -5.92 2.38 -0.65
N VAL A 90 -7.12 2.38 -1.23
CA VAL A 90 -8.38 2.36 -0.47
C VAL A 90 -8.61 1.01 0.20
N THR A 91 -8.13 -0.09 -0.38
CA THR A 91 -8.28 -1.42 0.22
C THR A 91 -7.28 -1.72 1.33
N LEU A 92 -6.30 -0.84 1.58
CA LEU A 92 -5.42 -0.94 2.74
C LEU A 92 -6.10 -0.36 4.00
N PRO A 93 -6.36 -1.16 5.06
CA PRO A 93 -7.11 -0.72 6.24
C PRO A 93 -6.49 0.48 6.97
N LYS A 94 -5.16 0.65 6.89
CA LYS A 94 -4.44 1.80 7.45
C LYS A 94 -4.87 3.14 6.82
N PHE A 95 -5.17 3.15 5.53
CA PHE A 95 -5.45 4.36 4.76
C PHE A 95 -6.94 4.55 4.51
N LYS A 96 -7.62 3.55 3.93
CA LYS A 96 -9.00 3.67 3.44
C LYS A 96 -9.17 4.96 2.64
N LEU A 97 -10.07 5.84 3.07
CA LEU A 97 -10.32 7.15 2.46
C LEU A 97 -9.62 8.31 3.18
N ARG A 98 -8.84 8.05 4.25
CA ARG A 98 -8.29 9.09 5.15
C ARG A 98 -7.21 9.96 4.50
N TRP A 99 -6.55 9.46 3.48
CA TRP A 99 -5.48 10.15 2.75
C TRP A 99 -6.03 11.14 1.70
N LEU A 100 -7.30 11.00 1.34
CA LEU A 100 -7.99 11.93 0.44
C LEU A 100 -8.54 13.10 1.26
N ARG A 101 -8.24 14.32 0.81
CA ARG A 101 -8.71 15.55 1.46
C ARG A 101 -10.09 15.96 0.97
N ASP A 102 -10.30 15.84 -0.33
CA ASP A 102 -11.48 16.27 -1.03
C ASP A 102 -12.60 15.21 -0.99
N GLN A 103 -13.84 15.66 -0.81
CA GLN A 103 -14.99 14.76 -0.67
C GLN A 103 -15.37 14.12 -2.02
N GLU A 104 -15.27 14.86 -3.13
CA GLU A 104 -15.54 14.33 -4.47
C GLU A 104 -14.60 13.16 -4.78
N ARG A 105 -13.30 13.29 -4.49
CA ARG A 105 -12.33 12.20 -4.62
C ARG A 105 -12.65 11.00 -3.73
N LYS A 106 -13.14 11.22 -2.50
CA LYS A 106 -13.56 10.12 -1.62
C LYS A 106 -14.75 9.37 -2.19
N ASP A 107 -15.72 10.10 -2.74
CA ASP A 107 -16.92 9.53 -3.33
C ASP A 107 -16.58 8.75 -4.61
N GLN A 108 -15.69 9.30 -5.45
CA GLN A 108 -15.14 8.60 -6.63
C GLN A 108 -14.42 7.31 -6.24
N ALA A 109 -13.51 7.37 -5.25
CA ALA A 109 -12.77 6.20 -4.81
C ALA A 109 -13.66 5.11 -4.19
N LYS A 110 -14.72 5.52 -3.47
CA LYS A 110 -15.76 4.61 -2.98
C LYS A 110 -16.55 3.99 -4.13
N ALA A 111 -16.91 4.77 -5.15
CA ALA A 111 -17.63 4.29 -6.32
C ALA A 111 -16.80 3.28 -7.13
N SER A 112 -15.51 3.55 -7.37
CA SER A 112 -14.58 2.61 -8.01
C SER A 112 -14.46 1.30 -7.22
N LEU A 113 -14.31 1.39 -5.89
CA LEU A 113 -14.23 0.20 -5.04
C LEU A 113 -15.52 -0.64 -5.15
N LEU A 114 -16.68 0.00 -5.09
CA LEU A 114 -17.97 -0.68 -5.21
C LEU A 114 -18.14 -1.34 -6.59
N ALA A 115 -17.75 -0.64 -7.65
CA ALA A 115 -17.80 -1.17 -9.02
C ALA A 115 -16.90 -2.41 -9.17
N GLU A 116 -15.69 -2.39 -8.62
CA GLU A 116 -14.77 -3.53 -8.66
C GLU A 116 -15.28 -4.70 -7.79
N CYS A 117 -15.92 -4.44 -6.65
CA CYS A 117 -16.61 -5.49 -5.87
C CYS A 117 -17.73 -6.16 -6.68
N ARG A 118 -18.62 -5.38 -7.32
CA ARG A 118 -19.71 -5.90 -8.15
C ARG A 118 -19.20 -6.72 -9.32
N LYS A 119 -18.17 -6.22 -10.01
CA LYS A 119 -17.51 -6.93 -11.11
C LYS A 119 -17.03 -8.32 -10.69
N ARG A 120 -16.48 -8.45 -9.49
CA ARG A 120 -15.97 -9.72 -8.96
C ARG A 120 -17.05 -10.71 -8.54
N ILE A 121 -18.23 -10.23 -8.18
CA ILE A 121 -19.39 -11.10 -7.94
C ILE A 121 -19.81 -11.72 -9.29
N LEU A 122 -19.97 -10.90 -10.33
CA LEU A 122 -20.30 -11.37 -11.68
C LEU A 122 -19.25 -12.34 -12.26
N GLU A 123 -17.97 -12.08 -12.03
CA GLU A 123 -16.88 -12.99 -12.46
C GLU A 123 -16.91 -14.34 -11.72
N GLN A 124 -17.38 -14.39 -10.46
CA GLN A 124 -17.51 -15.63 -9.70
C GLN A 124 -18.70 -16.47 -10.15
N GLU A 125 -19.82 -15.84 -10.54
CA GLU A 125 -21.00 -16.53 -11.06
C GLU A 125 -20.74 -17.19 -12.43
N GLN A 126 -19.77 -16.68 -13.20
CA GLN A 126 -19.44 -17.19 -14.54
C GLN A 126 -18.40 -18.33 -14.54
N GLN A 127 -17.78 -18.66 -13.40
CA GLN A 127 -16.86 -19.80 -13.33
C GLN A 127 -17.62 -21.13 -13.17
N PRO A 128 -17.42 -22.13 -14.05
CA PRO A 128 -18.01 -23.44 -13.88
C PRO A 128 -17.29 -24.19 -12.75
N GLY A 129 -17.94 -24.28 -11.60
CA GLY A 129 -17.75 -25.35 -10.61
C GLY A 129 -16.45 -25.33 -9.81
N THR A 130 -16.49 -24.71 -8.63
CA THR A 130 -15.89 -25.32 -7.44
C THR A 130 -16.75 -24.97 -6.23
N SER A 131 -17.97 -25.50 -6.21
CA SER A 131 -18.75 -25.63 -4.98
C SER A 131 -18.04 -26.65 -4.09
N ALA A 132 -17.06 -26.18 -3.33
CA ALA A 132 -16.66 -26.88 -2.11
C ALA A 132 -17.87 -26.78 -1.14
N PRO A 133 -18.42 -27.91 -0.66
CA PRO A 133 -19.46 -27.85 0.35
C PRO A 133 -18.87 -27.22 1.61
N ASN A 134 -19.54 -26.18 2.13
CA ASN A 134 -19.20 -25.55 3.40
C ASN A 134 -18.98 -26.64 4.48
N PRO A 135 -17.94 -26.54 5.32
CA PRO A 135 -17.84 -27.39 6.48
C PRO A 135 -18.97 -27.02 7.44
N THR A 136 -19.92 -27.94 7.58
CA THR A 136 -20.96 -27.94 8.60
C THR A 136 -20.36 -27.53 9.95
N PRO A 137 -20.87 -26.50 10.65
CA PRO A 137 -20.45 -26.23 12.02
C PRO A 137 -20.92 -27.39 12.89
N GLN A 138 -19.98 -28.17 13.42
CA GLN A 138 -20.27 -29.08 14.53
C GLN A 138 -20.53 -28.24 15.77
N HIS A 139 -21.76 -27.77 15.92
CA HIS A 139 -22.27 -27.26 17.20
C HIS A 139 -23.13 -28.35 17.85
N SER A 140 -22.65 -28.79 19.01
CA SER A 140 -23.39 -29.26 20.18
C SER A 140 -24.89 -29.49 20.00
N ALA A 141 -25.32 -30.71 20.29
CA ALA A 141 -26.70 -31.21 20.29
C ALA A 141 -27.62 -30.51 21.31
N GLY A 142 -27.86 -29.22 21.11
CA GLY A 142 -28.85 -28.40 21.80
C GLY A 142 -29.78 -27.74 20.77
N SER A 143 -30.99 -28.31 20.66
CA SER A 143 -32.17 -27.72 20.01
C SER A 143 -32.09 -27.39 18.51
N ALA A 144 -31.97 -28.43 17.66
CA ALA A 144 -32.19 -28.31 16.21
C ALA A 144 -33.59 -27.78 15.82
N LYS A 145 -34.56 -27.82 16.75
CA LYS A 145 -35.94 -27.36 16.52
C LYS A 145 -36.09 -25.84 16.59
N GLU A 146 -35.27 -25.14 17.37
CA GLU A 146 -35.31 -23.67 17.44
C GLU A 146 -34.69 -23.03 16.20
N ALA A 147 -33.61 -23.59 15.68
CA ALA A 147 -32.97 -23.11 14.45
C ALA A 147 -33.88 -23.24 13.21
N GLU A 148 -34.70 -24.30 13.15
CA GLU A 148 -35.72 -24.48 12.11
C GLU A 148 -36.93 -23.54 12.32
N PHE A 149 -37.31 -23.28 13.57
CA PHE A 149 -38.42 -22.37 13.90
C PHE A 149 -38.11 -20.90 13.58
N PHE A 150 -36.87 -20.47 13.77
CA PHE A 150 -36.37 -19.14 13.42
C PHE A 150 -35.64 -19.11 12.07
N SER A 151 -35.98 -19.99 11.12
CA SER A 151 -35.48 -19.89 9.75
C SER A 151 -36.21 -18.76 9.01
N PHE A 152 -35.79 -17.53 9.26
CA PHE A 152 -36.16 -16.43 8.37
C PHE A 152 -35.45 -16.66 7.05
N SER A 153 -36.14 -16.40 5.92
CA SER A 153 -35.46 -16.33 4.63
C SER A 153 -34.41 -15.23 4.73
N GLU A 154 -33.16 -15.62 4.94
CA GLU A 154 -32.02 -14.73 4.90
C GLU A 154 -31.97 -14.13 3.50
N ASP A 155 -32.39 -12.88 3.35
CA ASP A 155 -31.94 -12.01 2.26
C ASP A 155 -30.45 -11.66 2.50
N GLU A 156 -29.62 -12.63 2.88
CA GLU A 156 -28.19 -12.45 3.17
C GLU A 156 -27.33 -12.90 2.01
N GLU A 157 -27.57 -12.33 0.84
CA GLU A 157 -26.41 -11.95 0.04
C GLU A 157 -25.88 -10.65 0.64
N SER A 158 -24.76 -10.72 1.37
CA SER A 158 -23.98 -9.54 1.73
C SER A 158 -23.63 -8.79 0.45
N SER A 159 -24.49 -7.85 0.07
CA SER A 159 -24.34 -7.05 -1.13
C SER A 159 -22.99 -6.33 -1.06
N ALA A 160 -22.34 -6.14 -2.22
CA ALA A 160 -21.06 -5.42 -2.32
C ALA A 160 -21.11 -4.07 -1.57
N GLU A 161 -22.27 -3.42 -1.55
CA GLU A 161 -22.60 -2.18 -0.88
C GLU A 161 -22.44 -2.28 0.65
N THR A 162 -22.94 -3.36 1.25
CA THR A 162 -22.88 -3.60 2.69
C THR A 162 -21.43 -3.83 3.11
N GLU A 163 -20.73 -4.73 2.42
CA GLU A 163 -19.32 -5.02 2.73
C GLU A 163 -18.44 -3.77 2.61
N VAL A 164 -18.61 -2.98 1.53
CA VAL A 164 -17.87 -1.72 1.33
C VAL A 164 -18.21 -0.71 2.42
N ALA A 165 -19.49 -0.56 2.78
CA ALA A 165 -19.91 0.38 3.82
C ALA A 165 -19.33 0.01 5.18
N ASP A 166 -19.37 -1.26 5.55
CA ASP A 166 -18.87 -1.75 6.84
C ASP A 166 -17.35 -1.70 6.92
N TYR A 167 -16.66 -2.05 5.83
CA TYR A 167 -15.22 -1.89 5.71
C TYR A 167 -14.78 -0.45 5.94
N LEU A 168 -15.46 0.50 5.29
CA LEU A 168 -15.11 1.93 5.38
C LEU A 168 -15.44 2.53 6.76
N LYS A 169 -16.48 2.02 7.44
CA LYS A 169 -16.85 2.44 8.81
C LYS A 169 -15.96 1.81 9.89
N SER A 170 -15.40 0.63 9.62
CA SER A 170 -14.56 -0.09 10.59
C SER A 170 -13.36 0.75 11.04
N GLY A 171 -13.08 0.74 12.34
CA GLY A 171 -11.90 1.40 12.91
C GLY A 171 -10.60 0.61 12.77
N ALA A 172 -10.65 -0.62 12.24
CA ALA A 172 -9.49 -1.50 12.17
C ALA A 172 -8.47 -1.03 11.12
N THR A 173 -7.19 -1.02 11.50
CA THR A 173 -6.07 -0.57 10.65
C THR A 173 -5.11 -1.68 10.23
N GLY A 174 -5.17 -2.85 10.86
CA GLY A 174 -4.33 -4.00 10.55
C GLY A 174 -4.86 -4.79 9.36
N LEU A 175 -3.95 -5.45 8.63
CA LEU A 175 -4.31 -6.23 7.43
C LEU A 175 -5.23 -7.42 7.75
N GLU A 176 -5.10 -7.99 8.96
CA GLU A 176 -5.96 -9.09 9.44
C GLU A 176 -7.45 -8.75 9.44
N SER A 177 -7.80 -7.46 9.52
CA SER A 177 -9.20 -7.03 9.43
C SER A 177 -9.84 -7.35 8.09
N LEU A 178 -9.05 -7.52 7.02
CA LEU A 178 -9.55 -7.91 5.71
C LEU A 178 -10.16 -9.32 5.71
N ASN A 179 -9.89 -10.16 6.72
CA ASN A 179 -10.54 -11.46 6.85
C ASN A 179 -12.07 -11.35 7.02
N GLN A 180 -12.56 -10.20 7.50
CA GLN A 180 -13.99 -9.91 7.65
C GLN A 180 -14.64 -9.38 6.35
N PHE A 181 -13.85 -9.07 5.33
CA PHE A 181 -14.29 -8.43 4.09
C PHE A 181 -13.73 -9.19 2.88
N PRO A 182 -14.35 -10.33 2.48
CA PRO A 182 -13.80 -11.21 1.45
C PRO A 182 -13.60 -10.55 0.08
N LEU A 183 -14.53 -9.69 -0.37
CA LEU A 183 -14.39 -8.97 -1.64
C LEU A 183 -13.25 -7.95 -1.55
N ILE A 184 -13.21 -7.16 -0.47
CA ILE A 184 -12.14 -6.17 -0.25
C ILE A 184 -10.78 -6.86 -0.15
N LYS A 185 -10.69 -8.01 0.52
CA LYS A 185 -9.47 -8.80 0.63
C LYS A 185 -8.96 -9.26 -0.74
N LYS A 186 -9.86 -9.77 -1.60
CA LYS A 186 -9.52 -10.19 -2.97
C LYS A 186 -9.03 -9.01 -3.83
N ILE A 187 -9.63 -7.82 -3.67
CA ILE A 187 -9.19 -6.60 -4.35
C ILE A 187 -7.82 -6.17 -3.83
N SER A 188 -7.64 -6.10 -2.51
CA SER A 188 -6.37 -5.76 -1.88
C SER A 188 -5.25 -6.66 -2.38
N LEU A 189 -5.42 -7.99 -2.34
CA LEU A 189 -4.40 -8.93 -2.79
C LEU A 189 -4.02 -8.74 -4.26
N ARG A 190 -4.99 -8.44 -5.13
CA ARG A 190 -4.73 -8.22 -6.56
C ARG A 190 -3.87 -6.98 -6.80
N TYR A 191 -4.23 -5.87 -6.15
CA TYR A 191 -3.63 -4.57 -6.45
C TYR A 191 -2.43 -4.22 -5.59
N ASN A 192 -2.27 -4.85 -4.42
CA ASN A 192 -1.18 -4.58 -3.49
C ASN A 192 -0.01 -5.56 -3.55
N ALA A 193 -0.05 -6.56 -4.44
CA ALA A 193 1.03 -7.54 -4.58
C ALA A 193 2.35 -6.93 -5.12
N ALA A 194 2.25 -5.86 -5.93
CA ALA A 194 3.43 -5.16 -6.41
C ALA A 194 4.04 -4.28 -5.30
N THR A 195 5.37 -4.17 -5.29
CA THR A 195 6.07 -3.22 -4.41
C THR A 195 6.10 -1.83 -5.06
N PRO A 196 6.01 -0.75 -4.26
CA PRO A 196 6.07 0.61 -4.78
C PRO A 196 7.51 1.07 -5.14
N SER A 197 8.53 0.26 -4.83
CA SER A 197 9.94 0.56 -5.10
C SER A 197 10.74 -0.70 -5.44
N SER A 198 11.81 -0.53 -6.23
CA SER A 198 12.86 -1.51 -6.48
C SER A 198 13.86 -1.64 -5.33
N ALA A 199 13.82 -0.76 -4.33
CA ALA A 199 14.81 -0.72 -3.26
C ALA A 199 15.02 -2.05 -2.51
N PRO A 200 14.00 -2.88 -2.23
CA PRO A 200 14.21 -4.23 -1.68
C PRO A 200 15.08 -5.12 -2.58
N VAL A 201 14.88 -5.03 -3.90
CA VAL A 201 15.68 -5.75 -4.89
C VAL A 201 17.10 -5.18 -4.98
N GLU A 202 17.27 -3.86 -4.87
CA GLU A 202 18.60 -3.23 -4.84
C GLU A 202 19.40 -3.62 -3.59
N ARG A 203 18.75 -3.76 -2.43
CA ARG A 203 19.37 -4.31 -1.22
C ARG A 203 19.79 -5.75 -1.38
N LEU A 204 18.94 -6.57 -2.00
CA LEU A 204 19.30 -7.94 -2.39
C LEU A 204 20.59 -7.91 -3.24
N PHE A 205 20.65 -7.12 -4.31
CA PHE A 205 21.86 -7.05 -5.15
C PHE A 205 23.08 -6.44 -4.44
N SER A 206 22.87 -5.52 -3.49
CA SER A 206 23.95 -5.00 -2.65
C SER A 206 24.62 -6.11 -1.84
N LEU A 207 23.85 -7.08 -1.31
CA LEU A 207 24.41 -8.30 -0.68
C LEU A 207 25.17 -9.17 -1.69
N GLY A 208 24.78 -9.14 -2.96
CA GLY A 208 25.46 -9.81 -4.06
C GLY A 208 26.94 -9.43 -4.16
N SER A 209 27.30 -8.18 -3.89
CA SER A 209 28.70 -7.73 -3.87
C SER A 209 29.57 -8.43 -2.80
N LEU A 210 28.96 -8.93 -1.71
CA LEU A 210 29.65 -9.69 -0.67
C LEU A 210 29.85 -11.16 -1.08
N ILE A 211 29.11 -11.64 -2.07
CA ILE A 211 29.18 -13.01 -2.60
C ILE A 211 30.14 -13.03 -3.80
N LEU A 212 29.92 -12.13 -4.78
CA LEU A 212 30.79 -11.88 -5.93
C LEU A 212 31.94 -10.96 -5.53
N SER A 213 32.87 -11.50 -4.74
CA SER A 213 34.13 -10.81 -4.43
C SER A 213 35.25 -11.24 -5.39
N PRO A 214 36.31 -10.43 -5.57
CA PRO A 214 37.47 -10.82 -6.38
C PRO A 214 38.11 -12.15 -5.95
N LYS A 215 37.98 -12.51 -4.66
CA LYS A 215 38.48 -13.78 -4.09
C LYS A 215 37.54 -14.98 -4.28
N ARG A 216 36.31 -14.76 -4.75
CA ARG A 216 35.27 -15.78 -5.01
C ARG A 216 34.77 -15.72 -6.46
N ASN A 217 35.66 -15.38 -7.40
CA ASN A 217 35.33 -15.14 -8.81
C ASN A 217 35.06 -16.40 -9.66
N ARG A 218 35.12 -17.61 -9.08
CA ARG A 218 34.80 -18.89 -9.75
C ARG A 218 33.42 -19.44 -9.37
N LEU A 219 32.46 -18.56 -9.11
CA LEU A 219 31.06 -18.94 -8.89
C LEU A 219 30.35 -19.04 -10.25
N SER A 220 29.61 -20.12 -10.48
CA SER A 220 28.64 -20.16 -11.56
C SER A 220 27.41 -19.34 -11.19
N ASP A 221 26.68 -18.85 -12.19
CA ASP A 221 25.45 -18.05 -12.00
C ASP A 221 24.46 -18.74 -11.05
N GLN A 222 24.20 -20.04 -11.28
CA GLN A 222 23.31 -20.83 -10.43
C GLN A 222 23.76 -20.92 -8.96
N LYS A 223 25.08 -20.95 -8.70
CA LYS A 223 25.60 -20.98 -7.32
C LYS A 223 25.53 -19.60 -6.67
N PHE A 224 25.78 -18.55 -7.46
CA PHE A 224 25.63 -17.17 -7.00
C PHE A 224 24.18 -16.89 -6.56
N GLU A 225 23.20 -17.20 -7.42
CA GLU A 225 21.77 -17.00 -7.13
C GLU A 225 21.33 -17.74 -5.86
N ARG A 226 21.72 -19.01 -5.70
CA ARG A 226 21.40 -19.80 -4.50
C ARG A 226 21.99 -19.18 -3.24
N LEU A 227 23.25 -18.74 -3.28
CA LEU A 227 23.90 -18.09 -2.14
C LEU A 227 23.24 -16.75 -1.80
N LEU A 228 22.82 -16.01 -2.81
CA LEU A 228 22.13 -14.73 -2.66
C LEU A 228 20.79 -14.91 -1.95
N LEU A 229 19.99 -15.88 -2.39
CA LEU A 229 18.70 -16.22 -1.77
C LEU A 229 18.87 -16.74 -0.34
N LEU A 230 19.80 -17.65 -0.08
CA LEU A 230 20.06 -18.15 1.26
C LEU A 230 20.47 -17.03 2.22
N ARG A 231 21.31 -16.11 1.75
CA ARG A 231 21.76 -14.98 2.56
C ARG A 231 20.64 -13.98 2.86
N TYR A 232 19.79 -13.70 1.88
CA TYR A 232 18.64 -12.82 2.06
C TYR A 232 17.61 -13.45 3.00
N ASN A 233 17.28 -14.74 2.81
CA ASN A 233 16.30 -15.42 3.65
C ASN A 233 16.74 -15.57 5.11
N HIS A 234 18.05 -15.68 5.39
CA HIS A 234 18.55 -15.67 6.77
C HIS A 234 18.22 -14.37 7.53
N TRP A 235 17.99 -13.26 6.81
CA TRP A 235 17.52 -12.01 7.41
C TRP A 235 16.01 -11.99 7.68
N LEU A 236 15.22 -12.87 7.05
CA LEU A 236 13.76 -12.97 7.28
C LEU A 236 13.40 -13.80 8.52
N GLU A 237 14.34 -14.62 9.03
CA GLU A 237 14.14 -15.49 10.20
C GLU A 237 14.54 -14.84 11.54
N ARG A 238 14.91 -13.56 11.54
CA ARG A 238 15.29 -12.77 12.74
C ARG A 238 14.32 -11.63 12.98
#